data_AF-S4PWF6-F1
#
_entry.id   AF-S4PWF6-F1
#
_cell.length_a   1.000
_cell.length_b   1.000
_cell.length_c   1.000
_cell.angle_alpha   90.00
_cell.angle_beta   90.00
_cell.angle_gamma   90.00
#
_symmetry.space_group_name_H-M   'P 1'
#
loop_
_entity.id
_entity.type
_entity.pdbx_description
1 polymer ?
#
loop_
_entity_poly.entity_id
_entity_poly.type
_entity_poly.pdbx_seq_one_letter_code
_entity_poly.pdbx_strand_id
1 'polypeptide(L)'
;VRIVEQPAGKALRFRYECEGRSAGSIPGANSTPERRSYPTIEVCGHKGPAIIVVSCVTREAPYKPHPHNLVGREKCDEGVCTVKTTITEDSPQVSFSNLGIQCVKRKDI
;
A
#
# COMPACT_ATOMS: atom_id res chain seq x y z
N VAL A 1 4.07 -15.28 -2.20
CA VAL A 1 3.14 -14.20 -1.80
C VAL A 1 2.02 -14.13 -2.82
N ARG A 2 0.78 -13.99 -2.39
CA ARG A 2 -0.41 -13.87 -3.24
C ARG A 2 -1.18 -12.62 -2.86
N ILE A 3 -1.64 -11.84 -3.83
CA ILE A 3 -2.56 -10.72 -3.56
C ILE A 3 -3.97 -11.30 -3.48
N VAL A 4 -4.62 -11.19 -2.32
CA VAL A 4 -5.98 -11.71 -2.09
C VAL A 4 -7.04 -10.63 -2.24
N GLU A 5 -6.68 -9.36 -2.01
CA GLU A 5 -7.53 -8.20 -2.28
C GLU A 5 -6.67 -7.16 -3.01
N GLN A 6 -7.01 -6.86 -4.27
CA GLN A 6 -6.32 -5.85 -5.07
C GLN A 6 -6.69 -4.44 -4.61
N PRO A 7 -5.84 -3.42 -4.83
CA PRO A 7 -6.26 -2.02 -4.64
C PRO A 7 -7.33 -1.63 -5.66
N ALA A 8 -8.29 -0.81 -5.24
CA ALA A 8 -9.30 -0.28 -6.14
C ALA A 8 -8.69 0.70 -7.15
N GLY A 9 -8.98 0.50 -8.45
CA GLY A 9 -8.32 1.24 -9.53
C GLY A 9 -8.64 2.74 -9.61
N LYS A 10 -9.79 3.21 -9.08
CA LYS A 10 -10.23 4.62 -9.18
C LYS A 10 -10.92 5.16 -7.93
N ALA A 11 -10.55 4.66 -6.76
CA ALA A 11 -11.27 5.00 -5.52
C ALA A 11 -10.52 6.01 -4.62
N LEU A 12 -9.26 6.34 -4.90
CA LEU A 12 -8.47 7.26 -4.08
C LEU A 12 -7.94 8.43 -4.91
N ARG A 13 -8.13 9.65 -4.39
CA ARG A 13 -7.46 10.85 -4.89
C ARG A 13 -6.08 10.96 -4.23
N PHE A 14 -5.02 10.98 -5.03
CA PHE A 14 -3.67 11.26 -4.54
C PHE A 14 -3.57 12.69 -4.02
N ARG A 15 -2.76 12.89 -2.98
CA ARG A 15 -2.64 14.16 -2.27
C ARG A 15 -1.26 14.74 -2.39
N TYR A 16 -1.14 16.06 -2.50
CA TYR A 16 0.17 16.71 -2.38
C TYR A 16 0.55 16.86 -0.90
N GLU A 17 1.84 16.83 -0.63
CA GLU A 17 2.39 17.12 0.71
C GLU A 17 1.86 18.44 1.30
N CYS A 18 1.82 19.48 0.46
CA CYS A 18 1.40 20.81 0.87
C CYS A 18 -0.10 20.93 1.18
N GLU A 19 -0.91 19.88 0.98
CA GLU A 19 -2.32 19.89 1.40
C GLU A 19 -2.47 19.77 2.93
N GLY A 20 -1.46 19.28 3.66
CA GLY A 20 -1.47 19.18 5.12
C GLY A 20 -2.55 18.26 5.70
N ARG A 21 -3.14 17.39 4.87
CA ARG A 21 -4.15 16.39 5.27
C ARG A 21 -3.57 14.99 5.11
N SER A 22 -4.13 14.01 5.82
CA SER A 22 -3.78 12.61 5.56
C SER A 22 -4.11 12.25 4.10
N ALA A 23 -3.27 11.41 3.48
CA ALA A 23 -3.46 10.98 2.10
C ALA A 23 -4.65 10.00 1.91
N GLY A 24 -5.41 9.74 2.97
CA GLY A 24 -6.44 8.71 3.01
C GLY A 24 -5.85 7.30 3.04
N SER A 25 -6.72 6.32 2.80
CA SER A 25 -6.35 4.91 2.66
C SER A 25 -6.76 4.40 1.28
N ILE A 26 -5.90 3.65 0.62
CA ILE A 26 -6.20 2.92 -0.62
C ILE A 26 -7.23 1.85 -0.25
N PRO A 27 -8.45 1.89 -0.77
CA PRO A 27 -9.43 0.85 -0.51
C PRO A 27 -9.15 -0.38 -1.38
N GLY A 28 -9.66 -1.52 -0.95
CA GLY A 28 -9.66 -2.75 -1.73
C GLY A 28 -10.64 -2.67 -2.90
N ALA A 29 -10.39 -3.46 -3.95
CA ALA A 29 -11.20 -3.49 -5.16
C ALA A 29 -12.66 -3.91 -4.89
N ASN A 30 -12.89 -4.71 -3.84
CA ASN A 30 -14.21 -5.15 -3.41
C ASN A 30 -14.78 -4.29 -2.26
N SER A 31 -14.17 -3.16 -1.94
CA SER A 31 -14.61 -2.28 -0.86
C SER A 31 -15.94 -1.63 -1.22
N THR A 32 -16.93 -1.73 -0.33
CA THR A 32 -18.22 -1.03 -0.44
C THR A 32 -18.33 0.09 0.61
N PRO A 33 -19.31 1.00 0.49
CA PRO A 33 -19.55 2.02 1.52
C PRO A 33 -19.87 1.42 2.90
N GLU A 34 -20.58 0.29 2.94
CA GLU A 34 -20.99 -0.40 4.17
C GLU A 34 -19.88 -1.30 4.72
N ARG A 35 -19.09 -1.92 3.83
CA ARG A 35 -18.00 -2.83 4.19
C ARG A 35 -16.71 -2.42 3.51
N ARG A 36 -15.88 -1.69 4.27
CA ARG A 36 -14.55 -1.29 3.81
C ARG A 36 -13.61 -2.48 3.77
N SER A 37 -12.97 -2.70 2.62
CA SER A 37 -11.85 -3.62 2.46
C SER A 37 -10.59 -2.82 2.08
N TYR A 38 -9.43 -3.45 2.19
CA TYR A 38 -8.13 -2.84 1.91
C TYR A 38 -7.23 -3.82 1.16
N PRO A 39 -6.23 -3.32 0.41
CA PRO A 39 -5.25 -4.18 -0.24
C PRO A 39 -4.68 -5.19 0.75
N THR A 40 -4.73 -6.46 0.39
CA THR A 40 -4.36 -7.54 1.31
C THR A 40 -3.56 -8.59 0.54
N ILE A 41 -2.46 -9.02 1.14
CA ILE A 41 -1.64 -10.12 0.65
C ILE A 41 -1.71 -11.30 1.60
N GLU A 42 -1.37 -12.48 1.09
CA GLU A 42 -1.16 -13.69 1.84
C GLU A 42 0.26 -14.20 1.61
N VAL A 43 0.94 -14.53 2.70
CA VAL A 43 2.28 -15.11 2.67
C VAL A 43 2.14 -16.63 2.67
N CYS A 44 2.17 -17.23 1.48
CA CYS A 44 2.07 -18.67 1.30
C CYS A 44 3.42 -19.38 1.54
N GLY A 45 3.42 -20.51 2.23
CA GLY A 45 4.59 -21.40 2.35
C GLY A 45 5.66 -20.96 3.34
N HIS A 46 5.41 -19.90 4.13
CA HIS A 46 6.33 -19.42 5.17
C HIS A 46 5.60 -19.27 6.51
N LYS A 47 6.30 -19.60 7.60
CA LYS A 47 5.83 -19.39 8.99
C LYS A 47 6.97 -18.77 9.78
N GLY A 48 6.66 -17.76 10.57
CA GLY A 48 7.63 -17.00 11.35
C GLY A 48 7.78 -15.55 10.91
N PRO A 49 8.80 -14.84 11.42
CA PRO A 49 9.00 -13.42 11.13
C PRO A 49 9.18 -13.14 9.64
N ALA A 50 8.59 -12.05 9.17
CA ALA A 50 8.69 -11.57 7.79
C ALA A 50 8.73 -10.04 7.76
N ILE A 51 9.44 -9.52 6.75
CA ILE A 51 9.45 -8.09 6.43
C ILE A 51 8.84 -7.94 5.04
N ILE A 52 7.79 -7.14 4.95
CA ILE A 52 7.08 -6.84 3.71
C ILE A 52 7.36 -5.40 3.33
N VAL A 53 7.84 -5.20 2.11
CA VAL A 53 8.19 -3.89 1.57
C VAL A 53 7.24 -3.59 0.41
N VAL A 54 6.59 -2.43 0.46
CA VAL A 54 5.65 -1.96 -0.55
C VAL A 54 6.15 -0.62 -1.08
N SER A 55 6.17 -0.45 -2.40
CA SER A 55 6.56 0.79 -3.07
C SER A 55 5.74 0.99 -4.35
N CYS A 56 5.63 2.24 -4.81
CA CYS A 56 4.98 2.54 -6.07
C CYS A 56 5.92 2.26 -7.25
N VAL A 57 5.39 1.66 -8.31
CA VAL A 57 6.13 1.42 -9.56
C VAL A 57 5.37 1.94 -10.78
N THR A 58 6.05 2.12 -11.90
CA THR A 58 5.42 2.46 -13.18
C THR A 58 4.48 1.35 -13.63
N ARG A 59 3.41 1.71 -14.35
CA ARG A 59 2.40 0.76 -14.84
C ARG A 59 2.95 -0.21 -15.90
N GLU A 60 3.88 0.25 -16.71
CA GLU A 60 4.39 -0.48 -17.87
C GLU A 60 5.77 -1.06 -17.60
N ALA A 61 6.07 -2.19 -18.26
CA ALA A 61 7.37 -2.83 -18.21
C ALA A 61 8.41 -2.02 -19.03
N PRO A 62 9.67 -1.91 -18.57
CA PRO A 62 10.19 -2.41 -17.30
C PRO A 62 9.65 -1.57 -16.12
N TYR A 63 9.12 -2.23 -15.09
CA TYR A 63 8.56 -1.57 -13.91
C TYR A 63 9.67 -0.82 -13.16
N LYS A 64 9.61 0.51 -13.18
CA LYS A 64 10.58 1.39 -12.52
C LYS A 64 9.99 1.98 -11.24
N PRO A 65 10.82 2.42 -10.27
CA PRO A 65 10.34 3.18 -9.13
C PRO A 65 9.52 4.39 -9.59
N HIS A 66 8.31 4.54 -9.05
CA HIS A 66 7.47 5.70 -9.33
C HIS A 66 7.86 6.85 -8.40
N PRO A 67 7.90 8.10 -8.88
CA PRO A 67 8.22 9.26 -8.04
C PRO A 67 7.12 9.63 -7.03
N HIS A 68 6.13 8.78 -6.77
CA HIS A 68 5.09 9.09 -5.79
C HIS A 68 5.34 8.27 -4.54
N ASN A 69 5.11 8.92 -3.40
CA ASN A 69 5.45 8.35 -2.11
C ASN A 69 4.25 7.60 -1.54
N LEU A 70 4.48 6.39 -1.05
CA LEU A 70 3.55 5.78 -0.10
C LEU A 70 3.71 6.49 1.25
N VAL A 71 2.58 6.85 1.85
CA VAL A 71 2.51 7.49 3.15
C VAL A 71 1.43 6.82 3.99
N GLY A 72 1.58 6.80 5.31
CA GLY A 72 0.65 6.06 6.15
C GLY A 72 1.03 6.08 7.62
N ARG A 73 0.22 5.42 8.45
CA ARG A 73 0.52 5.20 9.87
C ARG A 73 1.58 4.12 10.09
N GLU A 74 1.63 3.14 9.20
CA GLU A 74 2.70 2.15 9.18
C GLU A 74 4.03 2.83 8.80
N LYS A 75 5.16 2.16 9.05
CA LYS A 75 6.50 2.72 8.78
C LYS A 75 6.69 2.98 7.28
N CYS A 76 6.22 4.13 6.82
CA CYS A 76 6.44 4.67 5.50
C CYS A 76 7.59 5.66 5.60
N ASP A 77 8.72 5.30 4.99
CA ASP A 77 9.91 6.12 4.95
C ASP A 77 10.39 6.24 3.51
N GLU A 78 10.76 7.44 3.09
CA GLU A 78 11.18 7.76 1.71
C GLU A 78 10.25 7.18 0.62
N GLY A 79 8.93 7.19 0.86
CA GLY A 79 7.92 6.69 -0.09
C GLY A 79 7.76 5.17 -0.15
N VAL A 80 8.40 4.44 0.76
CA VAL A 80 8.36 2.98 0.87
C VAL A 80 7.72 2.58 2.20
N CYS A 81 6.68 1.72 2.15
CA CYS A 81 6.07 1.17 3.36
C CYS A 81 6.74 -0.15 3.73
N THR A 82 7.24 -0.25 4.97
CA THR A 82 7.84 -1.46 5.52
C THR A 82 7.04 -1.99 6.71
N VAL A 83 6.50 -3.19 6.57
CA VAL A 83 5.74 -3.89 7.61
C VAL A 83 6.55 -5.07 8.14
N LYS A 84 6.84 -5.06 9.44
CA LYS A 84 7.43 -6.22 10.14
C LYS A 84 6.31 -6.97 10.84
N THR A 85 6.13 -8.24 10.52
CA THR A 85 5.07 -9.07 11.11
C THR A 85 5.53 -10.51 11.25
N THR A 86 4.81 -11.30 12.04
CA THR A 86 5.04 -12.74 12.18
C THR A 86 3.90 -13.47 11.51
N ILE A 87 4.22 -14.28 10.50
CA ILE A 87 3.26 -15.09 9.76
C ILE A 87 3.00 -16.38 10.53
N THR A 88 1.73 -16.67 10.81
CA THR A 88 1.28 -17.89 11.50
C THR A 88 0.28 -18.65 10.61
N GLU A 89 -0.08 -19.87 11.00
CA GLU A 89 -1.12 -20.64 10.30
C GLU A 89 -2.49 -19.96 10.38
N ASP A 90 -2.82 -19.36 11.52
CA ASP A 90 -4.11 -18.69 11.76
C ASP A 90 -4.18 -17.29 11.13
N SER A 91 -3.04 -16.63 10.93
CA SER A 91 -2.97 -15.30 10.31
C SER A 91 -1.90 -15.23 9.21
N PRO A 92 -2.14 -15.87 8.05
CA PRO A 92 -1.22 -15.81 6.92
C PRO A 92 -1.35 -14.52 6.09
N GLN A 93 -2.34 -13.68 6.40
CA GLN A 93 -2.71 -12.49 5.64
C GLN A 93 -2.23 -11.19 6.30
N VAL A 94 -1.86 -10.22 5.46
CA VAL A 94 -1.43 -8.88 5.86
C VAL A 94 -2.19 -7.85 5.04
N SER A 95 -2.88 -6.94 5.73
CA SER A 95 -3.78 -5.94 5.13
C SER A 95 -3.27 -4.52 5.35
N PHE A 96 -3.29 -3.69 4.30
CA PHE A 96 -2.73 -2.34 4.29
C PHE A 96 -3.82 -1.28 4.42
N SER A 97 -4.42 -1.16 5.61
CA SER A 97 -5.59 -0.32 5.85
C SER A 97 -5.33 1.18 6.01
N ASN A 98 -4.06 1.58 6.15
CA ASN A 98 -3.65 2.98 6.41
C ASN A 98 -2.59 3.46 5.41
N LEU A 99 -2.63 2.94 4.17
CA LEU A 99 -1.69 3.28 3.11
C LEU A 99 -2.32 4.29 2.15
N GLY A 100 -1.73 5.45 1.98
CA GLY A 100 -2.13 6.49 1.04
C GLY A 100 -1.01 6.82 0.06
N ILE A 101 -1.33 7.60 -0.98
CA ILE A 101 -0.38 8.01 -2.01
C ILE A 101 -0.24 9.52 -2.00
N GLN A 102 1.00 9.96 -1.79
CA GLN A 102 1.40 11.35 -1.86
C GLN A 102 2.05 11.62 -3.23
N CYS A 103 1.41 12.46 -4.04
CA CYS A 103 1.95 12.84 -5.34
C CYS A 103 3.03 13.92 -5.18
N VAL A 104 4.09 13.76 -5.97
CA VAL A 104 5.22 14.69 -6.06
C VAL A 104 4.99 15.64 -7.24
N LYS A 105 5.38 16.91 -7.07
CA LYS A 105 5.23 17.93 -8.12
C LYS A 105 6.28 17.67 -9.19
N ARG A 106 5.97 17.99 -10.45
CA ARG A 106 6.87 17.74 -11.59
C ARG A 106 8.28 18.34 -11.44
N LYS A 107 8.41 19.46 -10.72
CA LYS A 107 9.71 20.11 -10.46
C LYS A 107 10.60 19.37 -9.45
N ASP A 108 10.00 18.42 -8.72
CA ASP A 108 10.63 17.66 -7.64
C ASP A 108 10.79 16.16 -8.05
N ILE A 109 10.65 15.86 -9.35
CA ILE A 109 10.88 14.55 -10.01
C ILE A 109 12.19 14.64 -10.79
#